data_AF-A0A6M0JVF0-F1
#
_entry.id   AF-A0A6M0JVF0-F1
#
_cell.length_a   1.000
_cell.length_b   1.000
_cell.length_c   1.000
_cell.angle_alpha   90.00
_cell.angle_beta   90.00
_cell.angle_gamma   90.00
#
_symmetry.space_group_name_H-M   'P 1'
#
loop_
_entity.id
_entity.type
_entity.pdbx_description
1 polymer ?
#
loop_
_entity_poly.entity_id
_entity_poly.type
_entity_poly.pdbx_seq_one_letter_code
_entity_poly.pdbx_strand_id
1 'polypeptide(L)'
;MRATTATEQSTYTAGSIRILSELDASERFAFARAAELATLYPEWPQAFIARMVEACHLSGWPVELAEQRYLAGDASVLPTREFHACYAELQREARP
;
A
#
# COMPACT_ATOMS: atom_id res chain seq x y z
N MET A 1 5.96 15.11 45.20
CA MET A 1 6.90 14.15 44.57
C MET A 1 6.91 14.42 43.09
N ARG A 2 8.07 14.78 42.50
CA ARG A 2 8.20 15.06 41.07
C ARG A 2 8.49 13.76 40.34
N ALA A 3 7.68 13.43 39.33
CA ALA A 3 7.94 12.34 38.40
C ALA A 3 8.94 12.82 37.34
N THR A 4 10.06 12.14 37.23
CA THR A 4 11.12 12.38 36.26
C THR A 4 10.69 11.77 34.92
N THR A 5 10.42 12.59 33.90
CA THR A 5 10.27 12.11 32.52
C THR A 5 11.66 11.88 31.93
N ALA A 6 12.03 10.62 31.73
CA ALA A 6 13.21 10.25 30.97
C ALA A 6 12.95 10.50 29.48
N THR A 7 13.68 11.45 28.89
CA THR A 7 13.69 11.69 27.45
C THR A 7 14.54 10.61 26.80
N GLU A 8 13.93 9.58 26.23
CA GLU A 8 14.64 8.61 25.38
C GLU A 8 15.16 9.35 24.13
N GLN A 9 16.44 9.68 24.12
CA GLN A 9 17.12 10.22 22.95
C GLN A 9 17.22 9.10 21.90
N SER A 10 16.38 9.17 20.87
CA SER A 10 16.43 8.27 19.72
C SER A 10 17.82 8.35 19.06
N THR A 11 18.63 7.31 19.25
CA THR A 11 20.00 7.20 18.73
C THR A 11 19.97 6.75 17.26
N TYR A 12 19.13 7.39 16.46
CA TYR A 12 19.04 7.12 15.03
C TYR A 12 20.21 7.82 14.31
N THR A 13 21.15 7.03 13.80
CA THR A 13 22.33 7.53 13.07
C THR A 13 22.27 7.09 11.61
N ALA A 14 23.11 7.67 10.74
CA ALA A 14 23.18 7.24 9.33
C ALA A 14 23.44 5.73 9.17
N GLY A 15 24.15 5.10 10.12
CA GLY A 15 24.35 3.64 10.15
C GLY A 15 23.11 2.82 10.51
N SER A 16 22.00 3.47 10.88
CA SER A 16 20.70 2.82 11.14
C SER A 16 19.88 2.59 9.87
N ILE A 17 20.29 3.17 8.73
CA ILE A 17 19.65 2.98 7.42
C ILE A 17 19.97 1.58 6.90
N ARG A 18 18.95 0.77 6.59
CA ARG A 18 19.11 -0.54 5.94
C ARG A 18 18.63 -0.47 4.50
N ILE A 19 19.48 -0.88 3.56
CA ILE A 19 19.07 -1.10 2.18
C ILE A 19 18.47 -2.49 2.10
N LEU A 20 17.22 -2.58 1.65
CA LEU A 20 16.52 -3.84 1.47
C LEU A 20 16.97 -4.50 0.16
N SER A 21 16.96 -5.83 0.13
CA SER A 21 17.09 -6.56 -1.13
C SER A 21 15.88 -6.28 -2.03
N GLU A 22 16.00 -6.50 -3.34
CA GLU A 22 14.86 -6.33 -4.26
C GLU A 22 13.65 -7.19 -3.87
N LEU A 23 13.90 -8.40 -3.36
CA LEU A 23 12.86 -9.31 -2.87
C LEU A 23 12.21 -8.79 -1.59
N ASP A 24 12.99 -8.34 -0.60
CA ASP A 24 12.43 -7.75 0.61
C ASP A 24 11.67 -6.45 0.31
N ALA A 25 12.14 -5.69 -0.68
CA ALA A 25 11.49 -4.48 -1.14
C ALA A 25 10.17 -4.80 -1.85
N SER A 26 10.12 -5.81 -2.71
CA SER A 26 8.88 -6.18 -3.40
C SER A 26 7.82 -6.72 -2.44
N GLU A 27 8.22 -7.45 -1.40
CA GLU A 27 7.31 -7.91 -0.34
C GLU A 27 6.81 -6.77 0.53
N ARG A 28 7.66 -5.78 0.82
CA ARG A 28 7.33 -4.67 1.73
C ARG A 28 6.66 -3.49 1.05
N PHE A 29 6.85 -3.31 -0.25
CA PHE A 29 6.39 -2.13 -0.95
C PHE A 29 5.43 -2.46 -2.09
N ALA A 30 4.28 -1.78 -2.07
CA ALA A 30 3.17 -1.91 -3.02
C ALA A 30 3.56 -1.76 -4.51
N PHE A 31 4.66 -1.07 -4.83
CA PHE A 31 5.03 -0.75 -6.21
C PHE A 31 5.40 -1.98 -7.06
N ALA A 32 6.04 -3.01 -6.48
CA ALA A 32 6.44 -4.19 -7.24
C ALA A 32 5.21 -5.00 -7.65
N ARG A 33 4.27 -5.20 -6.71
CA ARG A 33 3.00 -5.87 -6.99
C ARG A 33 2.15 -5.09 -7.99
N ALA A 34 2.13 -3.76 -7.89
CA ALA A 34 1.43 -2.92 -8.87
C ALA A 34 2.00 -3.07 -10.29
N ALA A 35 3.33 -3.13 -10.44
CA ALA A 35 3.99 -3.31 -11.73
C ALA A 35 3.73 -4.70 -12.35
N GLU A 36 3.75 -5.74 -11.51
CA GLU A 36 3.39 -7.10 -11.91
C GLU A 36 1.94 -7.15 -12.42
N LEU A 37 1.00 -6.64 -11.64
CA LEU A 37 -0.42 -6.59 -12.02
C LEU A 37 -0.64 -5.76 -13.29
N ALA A 38 0.06 -4.65 -13.48
CA ALA A 38 -0.01 -3.86 -14.70
C ALA A 38 0.48 -4.61 -15.95
N THR A 39 1.36 -5.59 -15.77
CA THR A 39 1.83 -6.47 -16.86
C THR A 39 0.81 -7.56 -17.17
N LEU A 40 0.16 -8.11 -16.14
CA LEU A 40 -0.86 -9.17 -16.26
C LEU A 40 -2.20 -8.64 -16.79
N TYR A 41 -2.55 -7.39 -16.47
CA TYR A 41 -3.83 -6.75 -16.78
C TYR A 41 -3.61 -5.46 -17.59
N PRO A 42 -3.08 -5.55 -18.84
CA PRO A 42 -2.71 -4.38 -19.65
C PRO A 42 -3.91 -3.53 -20.10
N GLU A 43 -5.13 -4.07 -20.06
CA GLU A 43 -6.36 -3.36 -20.37
C GLU A 43 -6.76 -2.34 -19.28
N TRP A 44 -6.18 -2.46 -18.08
CA TRP A 44 -6.45 -1.57 -16.96
C TRP A 44 -5.41 -0.44 -16.87
N PRO A 45 -5.82 0.79 -16.53
CA PRO A 45 -4.87 1.89 -16.38
C PRO A 45 -3.84 1.60 -15.27
N GLN A 46 -2.56 1.77 -15.56
CA GLN A 46 -1.49 1.55 -14.56
C GLN A 46 -1.68 2.39 -13.28
N ALA A 47 -2.13 3.64 -13.44
CA ALA A 47 -2.42 4.52 -12.31
C ALA A 47 -3.58 4.00 -11.44
N PHE A 48 -4.56 3.32 -12.03
CA PHE A 48 -5.64 2.68 -11.29
C PHE A 48 -5.10 1.51 -10.45
N ILE A 49 -4.33 0.62 -11.06
CA ILE A 49 -3.72 -0.55 -10.39
C ILE A 49 -2.82 -0.09 -9.24
N ALA A 50 -1.95 0.89 -9.47
CA ALA A 50 -1.06 1.42 -8.44
C ALA A 50 -1.83 1.92 -7.21
N ARG A 51 -2.85 2.76 -7.41
CA ARG A 51 -3.69 3.28 -6.31
C ARG A 51 -4.49 2.19 -5.62
N MET A 52 -4.96 1.19 -6.36
CA MET A 52 -5.68 0.05 -5.79
C MET A 52 -4.76 -0.74 -4.84
N VAL A 53 -3.54 -1.08 -5.27
CA VAL A 53 -2.57 -1.82 -4.45
C VAL A 53 -2.13 -0.98 -3.25
N GLU A 54 -1.93 0.33 -3.43
CA GLU A 54 -1.63 1.24 -2.32
C GLU A 54 -2.76 1.32 -1.30
N ALA A 55 -4.01 1.42 -1.75
CA ALA A 55 -5.18 1.38 -0.85
C ALA A 55 -5.28 0.05 -0.09
N CYS A 56 -4.92 -1.08 -0.72
CA CYS A 56 -4.84 -2.39 -0.06
C CYS A 56 -3.79 -2.38 1.07
N HIS A 57 -2.60 -1.84 0.79
CA HIS A 57 -1.53 -1.74 1.77
C HIS A 57 -1.91 -0.85 2.97
N LEU A 58 -2.55 0.29 2.72
CA LEU A 58 -2.97 1.23 3.77
C LEU A 58 -4.13 0.69 4.61
N SER A 59 -5.08 -0.01 4.00
CA SER A 59 -6.26 -0.55 4.68
C SER A 59 -6.06 -1.93 5.29
N GLY A 60 -4.99 -2.63 4.93
CA GLY A 60 -4.77 -4.03 5.26
C GLY A 60 -5.69 -5.00 4.50
N TRP A 61 -6.43 -4.53 3.49
CA TRP A 61 -7.25 -5.39 2.66
C TRP A 61 -6.37 -6.19 1.68
N PRO A 62 -6.54 -7.52 1.55
CA PRO A 62 -5.67 -8.33 0.68
C PRO A 62 -5.72 -7.91 -0.79
N VAL A 63 -4.55 -7.79 -1.41
CA VAL A 63 -4.42 -7.38 -2.82
C VAL A 63 -5.05 -8.41 -3.74
N GLU A 64 -4.99 -9.69 -3.38
CA GLU A 64 -5.57 -10.80 -4.15
C GLU A 64 -7.10 -10.68 -4.25
N LEU A 65 -7.75 -10.17 -3.20
CA LEU A 65 -9.20 -9.92 -3.20
C LEU A 65 -9.54 -8.68 -4.06
N ALA A 66 -8.68 -7.65 -4.01
CA ALA A 66 -8.84 -6.49 -4.87
C ALA A 66 -8.67 -6.85 -6.35
N GLU A 67 -7.68 -7.67 -6.69
CA GLU A 67 -7.47 -8.21 -8.03
C GLU A 67 -8.68 -9.01 -8.51
N GLN A 68 -9.17 -9.97 -7.70
CA GLN A 68 -10.35 -10.78 -8.05
C GLN A 68 -11.57 -9.90 -8.33
N ARG A 69 -11.81 -8.90 -7.47
CA ARG A 69 -12.97 -8.02 -7.63
C ARG A 69 -12.85 -7.11 -8.84
N TYR A 70 -11.75 -6.35 -8.90
CA TYR A 70 -11.64 -5.20 -9.80
C TYR A 70 -11.03 -5.56 -11.14
N LEU A 71 -10.02 -6.42 -11.17
CA LEU A 71 -9.33 -6.79 -12.40
C LEU A 71 -9.98 -8.01 -13.06
N ALA A 72 -10.35 -9.02 -12.27
CA ALA A 72 -11.04 -10.22 -12.77
C ALA A 72 -12.58 -10.09 -12.80
N GLY A 73 -13.15 -9.02 -12.23
CA GLY A 73 -14.58 -8.70 -12.33
C GLY A 73 -15.52 -9.49 -11.42
N ASP A 74 -15.02 -10.14 -10.35
CA ASP A 74 -15.85 -10.87 -9.40
C ASP A 74 -16.54 -9.93 -8.40
N ALA A 75 -17.80 -9.60 -8.68
CA ALA A 75 -18.60 -8.74 -7.82
C ALA A 75 -18.94 -9.33 -6.44
N SER A 76 -18.74 -10.65 -6.23
CA SER A 76 -19.04 -11.31 -4.96
C SER A 76 -18.05 -10.98 -3.85
N VAL A 77 -16.82 -10.60 -4.21
CA VAL A 77 -15.77 -10.19 -3.27
C VAL A 77 -16.07 -8.77 -2.77
N LEU A 78 -16.43 -8.61 -1.49
CA LEU A 78 -16.81 -7.32 -0.93
C LEU A 78 -15.60 -6.57 -0.33
N PRO A 79 -15.29 -5.34 -0.76
CA PRO A 79 -14.24 -4.54 -0.15
C PRO A 79 -14.62 -4.07 1.25
N THR A 80 -13.61 -3.83 2.08
CA THR A 80 -13.79 -3.23 3.40
C THR A 80 -14.09 -1.73 3.28
N ARG A 81 -14.66 -1.15 4.34
CA ARG A 81 -14.90 0.30 4.37
C ARG A 81 -13.59 1.08 4.40
N GLU A 82 -12.60 0.53 5.06
CA GLU A 82 -11.24 1.05 5.18
C GLU A 82 -10.59 1.14 3.80
N PHE A 83 -10.70 0.10 2.97
CA PHE A 83 -10.22 0.14 1.59
C PHE A 83 -10.87 1.30 0.81
N HIS A 84 -12.19 1.43 0.89
CA HIS A 84 -12.89 2.51 0.20
C HIS A 84 -12.48 3.90 0.69
N ALA A 85 -12.26 4.08 1.99
CA ALA A 85 -11.79 5.33 2.56
C ALA A 85 -10.37 5.67 2.07
N CYS A 86 -9.43 4.72 2.16
CA CYS A 86 -8.06 4.90 1.68
C CYS A 86 -8.03 5.21 0.18
N TYR A 87 -8.78 4.45 -0.64
CA TYR A 87 -8.83 4.67 -2.08
C TYR A 87 -9.43 6.03 -2.45
N ALA A 88 -10.47 6.48 -1.72
CA ALA A 88 -11.07 7.80 -1.94
C ALA A 88 -10.09 8.94 -1.64
N GLU A 89 -9.33 8.85 -0.54
CA GLU A 89 -8.31 9.86 -0.21
C GLU A 89 -7.18 9.89 -1.23
N LEU A 90 -6.66 8.74 -1.67
CA LEU A 90 -5.65 8.67 -2.75
C LEU A 90 -6.13 9.32 -4.05
N GLN A 91 -7.41 9.16 -4.38
CA GLN A 91 -8.00 9.81 -5.56
C GLN A 91 -8.17 11.33 -5.39
N ARG A 92 -8.31 11.82 -4.16
CA ARG A 92 -8.36 13.26 -3.86
C ARG A 92 -6.98 13.89 -3.98
N GLU A 93 -5.95 13.26 -3.44
CA GLU A 93 -4.56 13.73 -3.51
C GLU A 93 -4.04 13.78 -4.95
N ALA A 94 -4.52 12.88 -5.80
CA ALA A 94 -4.17 12.85 -7.22
C ALA A 94 -4.87 13.93 -8.07
N ARG A 95 -5.81 14.70 -7.50
CA ARG A 95 -6.48 15.80 -8.21
C ARG A 95 -5.64 17.08 -8.08
N PRO A 96 -5.25 17.72 -9.19
CA PRO A 96 -4.48 18.97 -9.15
C PRO A 96 -5.26 20.15 -8.56
#